data_AF-A0A844SNY2-F1
#
_entry.id   AF-A0A844SNY2-F1
#
_cell.length_a   1.000
_cell.length_b   1.000
_cell.length_c   1.000
_cell.angle_alpha   90.00
_cell.angle_beta   90.00
_cell.angle_gamma   90.00
#
_symmetry.space_group_name_H-M   'P 1'
#
loop_
_entity.id
_entity.type
_entity.pdbx_description
1 polymer ?
#
loop_
_entity_poly.entity_id
_entity_poly.type
_entity_poly.pdbx_seq_one_letter_code
_entity_poly.pdbx_strand_id
1 'polypeptide(L)'
;MARTITQIRSLARSHTRSAINALVGVMRSTSATPAARVSAANAILDRGWGKPPQAIENGDGALELVHRIERIIVEPEGAEGDDA
;
A
#
# COMPACT_ATOMS: atom_id res chain seq x y z
N MET A 1 14.83 12.88 -24.41
CA MET A 1 15.16 12.12 -23.19
C MET A 1 13.94 11.32 -22.75
N ALA A 2 14.11 10.04 -22.43
CA ALA A 2 13.04 9.20 -21.89
C ALA A 2 12.81 9.51 -20.39
N ARG A 3 11.57 9.39 -19.91
CA ARG A 3 11.25 9.58 -18.48
C ARG A 3 11.72 8.38 -17.68
N THR A 4 12.29 8.63 -16.50
CA THR A 4 12.65 7.57 -15.56
C THR A 4 11.40 6.94 -14.93
N ILE A 5 11.53 5.72 -14.41
CA ILE A 5 10.45 5.01 -13.70
C ILE A 5 9.92 5.85 -12.53
N THR A 6 10.81 6.53 -11.79
CA THR A 6 10.44 7.40 -10.67
C THR A 6 9.57 8.58 -11.13
N GLN A 7 9.92 9.22 -12.26
CA GLN A 7 9.13 10.31 -12.83
C GLN A 7 7.75 9.84 -13.29
N ILE A 8 7.66 8.66 -13.91
CA ILE A 8 6.37 8.07 -14.32
C ILE A 8 5.48 7.81 -13.10
N ARG A 9 6.04 7.22 -12.03
CA ARG A 9 5.30 6.98 -10.77
C ARG A 9 4.84 8.27 -10.12
N SER A 10 5.69 9.31 -10.10
CA SER A 10 5.33 10.62 -9.56
C SER A 10 4.17 11.24 -10.33
N LEU A 11 4.23 11.20 -11.66
CA LEU A 11 3.14 11.70 -12.50
C LEU A 11 1.84 10.91 -12.25
N ALA A 12 1.90 9.58 -12.19
CA ALA A 12 0.70 8.78 -11.93
C ALA A 12 0.04 9.13 -10.58
N ARG A 13 0.83 9.31 -9.51
CA ARG A 13 0.32 9.74 -8.19
C ARG A 13 -0.30 11.13 -8.22
N SER A 14 0.18 12.03 -9.09
CA SER A 14 -0.40 13.37 -9.23
C SER A 14 -1.86 13.33 -9.72
N HIS A 15 -2.26 12.26 -10.42
CA HIS A 15 -3.63 12.08 -10.92
C HIS A 15 -4.59 11.43 -9.91
N THR A 16 -4.14 11.11 -8.70
CA THR A 16 -4.95 10.38 -7.70
C THR A 16 -6.33 11.01 -7.49
N ARG A 17 -6.40 12.34 -7.33
CA ARG A 17 -7.68 13.06 -7.14
C ARG A 17 -8.61 12.90 -8.35
N SER A 18 -8.11 13.08 -9.55
CA SER A 18 -8.90 12.93 -10.78
C SER A 18 -9.36 11.49 -11.00
N ALA A 19 -8.52 10.51 -10.67
CA ALA A 19 -8.87 9.10 -10.74
C ALA A 19 -9.99 8.75 -9.75
N ILE A 20 -9.93 9.25 -8.51
CA ILE A 20 -11.01 9.06 -7.52
C ILE A 20 -12.32 9.68 -8.04
N ASN A 21 -12.27 10.91 -8.57
CA ASN A 21 -13.45 11.56 -9.13
C ASN A 21 -14.06 10.78 -10.29
N ALA A 22 -13.24 10.18 -11.16
CA ALA A 22 -13.71 9.32 -12.24
C ALA A 22 -14.42 8.07 -11.71
N LEU A 23 -13.88 7.40 -10.69
CA LEU A 23 -14.53 6.26 -10.03
C LEU A 23 -15.88 6.66 -9.42
N VAL A 24 -15.94 7.81 -8.73
CA VAL A 24 -17.20 8.34 -8.18
C VAL A 24 -18.21 8.62 -9.30
N GLY A 25 -17.75 9.16 -10.43
CA GLY A 25 -18.58 9.39 -11.62
C GLY A 25 -19.18 8.09 -12.17
N VAL A 26 -18.36 7.05 -12.36
CA VAL A 26 -18.83 5.73 -12.81
C VAL A 26 -19.84 5.14 -11.83
N MET A 27 -19.54 5.17 -10.53
CA MET A 27 -20.41 4.63 -9.48
C MET A 27 -21.80 5.28 -9.46
N ARG A 28 -21.89 6.58 -9.79
CA ARG A 28 -23.13 7.37 -9.82
C ARG A 28 -23.84 7.39 -11.17
N SER A 29 -23.18 6.96 -12.24
CA SER A 29 -23.74 7.01 -13.59
C SER A 29 -24.84 5.98 -13.80
N THR A 30 -26.02 6.41 -14.27
CA THR A 30 -27.14 5.54 -14.63
C THR A 30 -26.95 4.83 -15.97
N SER A 31 -26.02 5.30 -16.81
CA SER A 31 -25.67 4.69 -18.09
C SER A 31 -24.53 3.66 -17.99
N ALA A 32 -23.85 3.60 -16.84
CA ALA A 32 -22.83 2.59 -16.59
C ALA A 32 -23.48 1.23 -16.27
N THR A 33 -22.83 0.14 -16.67
CA THR A 33 -23.31 -1.21 -16.33
C THR A 33 -23.32 -1.42 -14.81
N PRO A 34 -24.22 -2.26 -14.27
CA PRO A 34 -24.23 -2.57 -12.84
C PRO A 34 -22.86 -3.05 -12.32
N ALA A 35 -22.17 -3.89 -13.10
CA ALA A 35 -20.84 -4.39 -12.76
C ALA A 35 -19.79 -3.27 -12.68
N ALA A 36 -19.80 -2.30 -13.61
CA ALA A 36 -18.88 -1.17 -13.58
C ALA A 36 -19.09 -0.29 -12.34
N ARG A 37 -20.35 -0.08 -11.95
CA ARG A 37 -20.68 0.67 -10.72
C ARG A 37 -20.17 -0.03 -9.46
N VAL A 38 -20.39 -1.35 -9.36
CA VAL A 38 -19.90 -2.16 -8.23
C VAL A 38 -18.37 -2.16 -8.18
N SER A 39 -17.71 -2.32 -9.33
CA SER A 39 -16.25 -2.28 -9.42
C SER A 39 -15.69 -0.93 -8.96
N ALA A 40 -16.30 0.17 -9.38
CA ALA A 40 -15.90 1.51 -8.94
C ALA A 40 -16.12 1.74 -7.44
N ALA A 41 -17.23 1.25 -6.88
CA ALA A 41 -17.51 1.32 -5.45
C ALA A 41 -16.48 0.53 -4.63
N ASN A 42 -16.21 -0.72 -4.99
CA ASN A 42 -15.20 -1.55 -4.33
C ASN A 42 -13.81 -0.92 -4.40
N ALA A 43 -13.43 -0.35 -5.54
CA ALA A 43 -12.14 0.33 -5.70
C ALA A 43 -11.99 1.54 -4.75
N ILE A 44 -13.08 2.24 -4.41
CA ILE A 44 -13.07 3.34 -3.44
C ILE A 44 -12.96 2.79 -2.02
N LEU A 45 -13.77 1.78 -1.68
CA LEU A 45 -13.79 1.17 -0.34
C LEU A 45 -12.45 0.52 0.01
N ASP A 46 -11.87 -0.27 -0.90
CA ASP A 46 -10.57 -0.93 -0.72
C ASP A 46 -9.45 0.07 -0.42
N ARG A 47 -9.56 1.32 -0.91
CA ARG A 47 -8.57 2.38 -0.66
C ARG A 47 -8.80 3.10 0.66
N GLY A 48 -10.05 3.27 1.07
CA GLY A 48 -10.42 3.98 2.31
C GLY A 48 -10.34 3.10 3.55
N TRP A 49 -10.64 1.81 3.41
CA TRP A 49 -10.81 0.87 4.52
C TRP A 49 -9.86 -0.32 4.43
N GLY A 50 -9.11 -0.44 3.34
CA GLY A 50 -8.31 -1.63 3.06
C GLY A 50 -9.15 -2.78 2.51
N LYS A 51 -8.47 -3.88 2.18
CA LYS A 51 -9.13 -5.13 1.80
C LYS A 51 -9.44 -5.97 3.06
N PRO A 52 -10.50 -6.78 3.04
CA PRO A 52 -10.74 -7.76 4.08
C PRO A 52 -9.49 -8.64 4.29
N PRO A 53 -9.17 -9.04 5.53
CA PRO A 53 -8.09 -9.99 5.80
C PRO A 53 -8.31 -11.24 4.93
N GLN A 54 -7.30 -11.62 4.15
CA GLN A 54 -7.37 -12.90 3.45
C GLN A 54 -7.22 -14.00 4.48
N ALA A 55 -8.20 -14.91 4.53
CA ALA A 55 -8.04 -16.15 5.28
C ALA A 55 -6.87 -16.91 4.66
N ILE A 56 -5.81 -17.11 5.45
CA ILE A 56 -4.71 -17.98 5.05
C ILE A 56 -5.21 -19.41 5.29
N GLU A 57 -5.51 -20.13 4.20
CA GLU A 57 -5.82 -21.55 4.28
C GLU A 57 -4.49 -22.30 4.42
N ASN A 58 -4.22 -22.82 5.62
CA ASN A 58 -3.04 -23.62 5.90
C ASN A 58 -3.24 -24.99 5.24
N GLY A 59 -2.53 -25.27 4.14
CA GLY A 59 -2.33 -26.65 3.72
C GLY A 59 -1.32 -27.29 4.67
N ASP A 60 -1.79 -28.01 5.70
CA ASP A 60 -1.10 -28.92 6.64
C ASP A 60 0.32 -28.57 7.17
N GLY A 61 0.84 -27.38 6.91
CA GLY A 61 2.14 -26.90 7.32
C GLY A 61 2.01 -25.75 8.30
N ALA A 62 2.69 -25.85 9.45
CA ALA A 62 2.75 -24.78 10.42
C ALA A 62 3.31 -23.49 9.78
N LEU A 63 2.71 -22.34 10.12
CA LEU A 63 3.17 -21.03 9.70
C LEU A 63 4.61 -20.81 10.20
N GLU A 64 5.61 -20.86 9.31
CA GLU A 64 6.90 -20.25 9.61
C GLU A 64 6.75 -18.74 9.50
N LEU A 65 6.75 -18.05 10.64
CA LEU A 65 6.77 -16.61 10.71
C LEU A 65 8.12 -16.11 10.16
N VAL A 66 8.22 -15.82 8.86
CA VAL A 66 9.49 -15.46 8.18
C VAL A 66 10.08 -14.11 8.64
N HIS A 67 9.34 -13.31 9.42
CA HIS A 67 9.81 -11.98 9.85
C HIS A 67 10.22 -11.95 11.33
N ARG A 68 11.52 -12.15 11.58
CA ARG A 68 12.17 -11.80 12.86
C ARG A 68 12.93 -10.48 12.70
N ILE A 69 12.52 -9.45 13.44
CA ILE A 69 13.25 -8.17 13.52
C ILE A 69 13.97 -8.14 14.87
N GLU A 70 15.29 -8.27 14.87
CA GLU A 70 16.14 -8.11 16.05
C GLU A 70 16.79 -6.73 16.04
N ARG A 71 16.55 -5.95 17.11
CA ARG A 71 17.17 -4.64 17.30
C ARG A 71 18.23 -4.78 18.39
N ILE A 72 19.50 -4.79 17.99
CA ILE A 72 20.64 -4.84 18.91
C ILE A 72 21.15 -3.40 19.11
N ILE A 73 21.16 -2.93 20.35
CA ILE A 73 21.78 -1.67 20.74
C ILE A 73 23.18 -2.03 21.26
N VAL A 74 24.22 -1.51 20.62
CA VAL A 74 25.62 -1.68 21.03
C VAL A 74 26.14 -0.37 21.61
N GLU A 75 26.88 -0.47 22.72
CA GLU A 75 27.74 0.62 23.17
C GLU A 75 28.95 0.73 22.23
N PRO A 76 29.35 1.95 21.83
CA PRO A 76 30.54 2.14 21.02
C PRO A 76 31.80 1.88 21.86
N GLU A 77 32.68 0.98 21.40
CA GLU A 77 34.02 0.84 21.98
C GLU A 77 34.80 2.15 21.76
N GLY A 78 35.21 2.79 22.86
CA GLY A 78 36.07 3.98 22.84
C GLY A 78 35.52 5.22 23.54
N ALA A 79 34.44 5.13 24.32
CA ALA A 79 34.09 6.19 25.26
C ALA A 79 34.96 6.12 26.54
N GLU A 80 36.28 6.06 26.40
CA GLU A 80 37.16 6.43 27.51
C GLU A 80 37.17 7.96 27.55
N GLY A 81 36.49 8.48 28.57
CA GLY A 81 36.37 9.90 28.84
C GLY A 81 37.74 10.53 29.03
N ASP A 82 37.99 11.58 28.25
CA ASP A 82 38.99 12.59 28.55
C ASP A 82 38.44 13.45 29.70
N ASP A 83 38.48 12.90 30.91
CA ASP A 83 38.16 13.58 32.17
C ASP A 83 39.40 13.56 33.08
N ALA A 84 40.34 14.48 32.86
CA ALA A 84 41.20 15.11 33.88
C ALA A 84 42.09 16.21 33.27
#